data_AF-A0A957S4G3-F1
#
_entry.id   AF-A0A957S4G3-F1
#
_cell.length_a   1.000
_cell.length_b   1.000
_cell.length_c   1.000
_cell.angle_alpha   90.00
_cell.angle_beta   90.00
_cell.angle_gamma   90.00
#
_symmetry.space_group_name_H-M   'P 1'
#
loop_
_entity.id
_entity.type
_entity.pdbx_description
1 polymer ?
#
loop_
_entity_poly.entity_id
_entity_poly.type
_entity_poly.pdbx_seq_one_letter_code
_entity_poly.pdbx_strand_id
1 'polypeptide(L)'
;TFWRVLVPLLQPILVVIGLLIFIGTYSEYVLARVLLTTRDQYTLAVGLSLFIRDQYANRWGIFAAGALIASIPPVVLFLVFQRYLVGGLTSGSVKG
;
A
#
# COMPACT_ATOMS: atom_id res chain seq x y z
N THR A 1 -17.02 23.02 -15.35
CA THR A 1 -17.38 23.19 -13.92
C THR A 1 -16.83 22.07 -13.04
N PHE A 2 -17.00 20.80 -13.40
CA PHE A 2 -16.56 19.63 -12.61
C PHE A 2 -15.06 19.62 -12.20
N TRP A 3 -14.15 19.68 -13.17
CA TRP A 3 -12.70 19.56 -12.92
C TRP A 3 -12.05 20.72 -12.17
N ARG A 4 -12.62 21.92 -12.24
CA ARG A 4 -12.07 23.13 -11.60
C ARG A 4 -12.65 23.44 -10.22
N VAL A 5 -13.85 22.93 -9.93
CA VAL A 5 -14.55 23.26 -8.68
C VAL A 5 -14.70 22.01 -7.81
N LEU A 6 -15.18 20.90 -8.37
CA LEU A 6 -15.48 19.70 -7.58
C LEU A 6 -14.21 18.91 -7.20
N VAL A 7 -13.31 18.71 -8.16
CA VAL A 7 -12.08 17.92 -7.97
C VAL A 7 -11.14 18.46 -6.88
N PRO A 8 -10.82 19.77 -6.79
CA PRO A 8 -9.98 20.28 -5.71
C PRO A 8 -10.61 20.15 -4.31
N LEU A 9 -11.94 20.22 -4.22
CA LEU A 9 -12.69 19.97 -2.98
C LEU A 9 -12.64 18.49 -2.54
N LEU A 10 -12.66 17.56 -3.51
CA LEU A 10 -12.58 16.13 -3.27
C LEU A 10 -11.14 15.60 -3.17
N GLN A 11 -10.14 16.39 -3.55
CA GLN A 11 -8.73 16.01 -3.55
C GLN A 11 -8.26 15.34 -2.25
N PRO A 12 -8.54 15.84 -1.03
CA PRO A 12 -8.09 15.17 0.18
C PRO A 12 -8.69 13.78 0.36
N ILE A 13 -9.99 13.60 0.08
CA ILE A 13 -10.65 12.29 0.25
C ILE A 13 -10.25 11.29 -0.85
N LEU A 14 -10.01 11.76 -2.07
CA LEU A 14 -9.50 10.94 -3.17
C LEU A 14 -8.10 10.40 -2.85
N VAL A 15 -7.26 11.20 -2.19
CA VAL A 15 -5.93 10.77 -1.73
C VAL A 15 -6.04 9.70 -0.65
N VAL A 16 -6.96 9.87 0.33
CA VAL A 16 -7.22 8.85 1.37
C VAL A 16 -7.64 7.53 0.74
N ILE A 17 -8.65 7.56 -0.13
CA ILE A 17 -9.19 6.36 -0.77
C ILE A 17 -8.11 5.69 -1.64
N GLY A 18 -7.35 6.48 -2.41
CA GLY A 18 -6.26 5.97 -3.24
C GLY A 18 -5.17 5.28 -2.42
N LEU A 19 -4.79 5.85 -1.28
CA LEU A 19 -3.84 5.25 -0.34
C LEU A 19 -4.38 3.92 0.22
N LEU A 20 -5.64 3.89 0.66
CA LEU A 20 -6.25 2.69 1.22
C LEU A 20 -6.35 1.56 0.18
N ILE A 21 -6.77 1.89 -1.05
CA ILE A 21 -6.81 0.93 -2.16
C ILE A 21 -5.41 0.42 -2.47
N PHE A 22 -4.42 1.32 -2.56
CA PHE A 22 -3.03 0.93 -2.79
C PHE A 22 -2.52 -0.03 -1.74
N ILE A 23 -2.68 0.28 -0.45
CA ILE A 23 -2.23 -0.58 0.65
C ILE A 23 -2.93 -1.95 0.56
N GLY A 24 -4.24 -1.97 0.33
CA GLY A 24 -5.02 -3.21 0.22
C GLY A 24 -4.54 -4.08 -0.94
N THR A 25 -4.45 -3.53 -2.15
CA THR A 25 -4.03 -4.29 -3.34
C THR A 25 -2.55 -4.67 -3.29
N TYR A 26 -1.68 -3.82 -2.74
CA TYR A 26 -0.25 -4.09 -2.67
C TYR A 26 0.11 -5.18 -1.64
N SER A 27 -0.62 -5.22 -0.52
CA SER A 27 -0.45 -6.26 0.50
C SER A 27 -1.22 -7.56 0.20
N GLU A 28 -2.00 -7.59 -0.89
CA GLU A 28 -2.83 -8.73 -1.23
C GLU A 28 -2.00 -9.98 -1.53
N TYR A 29 -2.23 -11.01 -0.72
CA TYR A 29 -1.48 -12.27 -0.76
C TYR A 29 -2.31 -13.41 -1.35
N VAL A 30 -3.58 -13.51 -0.93
CA VAL A 30 -4.39 -14.73 -1.08
C VAL A 30 -4.77 -14.91 -2.54
N LEU A 31 -5.40 -13.89 -3.14
CA LEU A 31 -5.79 -13.93 -4.54
C LEU A 31 -4.59 -14.08 -5.46
N ALA A 32 -3.51 -13.34 -5.16
CA ALA A 32 -2.26 -13.42 -5.89
C ALA A 32 -1.67 -14.84 -5.87
N ARG A 33 -1.79 -15.58 -4.76
CA ARG A 33 -1.30 -16.97 -4.66
C ARG A 33 -2.09 -17.98 -5.42
N VAL A 34 -3.41 -17.80 -5.44
CA VAL A 34 -4.30 -18.75 -6.09
C VAL A 34 -4.24 -18.57 -7.60
N LEU A 35 -4.15 -17.32 -8.08
CA LEU A 35 -4.22 -17.00 -9.50
C LEU A 35 -2.87 -17.05 -10.21
N LEU A 36 -1.78 -16.68 -9.54
CA LEU A 36 -0.46 -16.59 -10.16
C LEU A 36 0.27 -17.93 -10.04
N THR A 37 0.47 -18.59 -11.18
CA THR A 37 1.11 -19.90 -11.26
C THR A 37 2.59 -19.81 -11.65
N THR A 38 2.96 -18.85 -12.51
CA THR A 38 4.35 -18.65 -12.96
C THR A 38 5.12 -17.69 -12.07
N ARG A 39 6.38 -18.05 -11.76
CA ARG A 39 7.27 -17.30 -10.85
C ARG A 39 7.54 -15.86 -11.30
N ASP A 40 7.52 -15.61 -12.60
CA ASP A 40 7.79 -14.28 -13.17
C ASP A 40 6.64 -13.28 -12.96
N GLN A 41 5.46 -13.77 -12.60
CA GLN A 41 4.27 -12.95 -12.35
C GLN A 41 4.01 -12.74 -10.85
N TYR A 42 4.84 -13.30 -9.99
CA TYR A 42 4.66 -13.26 -8.55
C TYR A 42 4.71 -11.83 -8.02
N THR A 43 3.68 -11.44 -7.25
CA THR A 43 3.71 -10.19 -6.50
C THR A 43 4.80 -10.22 -5.43
N LEU A 44 5.18 -9.06 -4.89
CA LEU A 44 6.16 -8.97 -3.81
C LEU A 44 5.78 -9.82 -2.60
N ALA A 45 4.49 -9.79 -2.22
CA ALA A 45 3.96 -10.70 -1.22
C ALA A 45 4.27 -12.15 -1.60
N VAL A 46 4.02 -12.55 -2.87
CA VAL A 46 4.35 -13.85 -3.53
C VAL A 46 5.78 -14.28 -3.35
N GLY A 47 6.69 -13.49 -3.88
CA GLY A 47 8.12 -13.77 -3.77
C GLY A 47 8.55 -13.96 -2.33
N LEU A 48 8.09 -13.12 -1.41
CA LEU A 48 8.49 -13.17 0.00
C LEU A 48 8.16 -14.50 0.67
N SER A 49 6.98 -15.08 0.41
CA SER A 49 6.62 -16.36 1.03
C SER A 49 7.51 -17.52 0.63
N LEU A 50 8.17 -17.44 -0.54
CA LEU A 50 9.04 -18.51 -1.01
C LEU A 50 10.24 -18.71 -0.07
N PHE A 51 10.67 -17.69 0.67
CA PHE A 51 11.78 -17.76 1.60
C PHE A 51 11.47 -18.48 2.91
N ILE A 52 10.19 -18.71 3.22
CA ILE A 52 9.71 -19.31 4.46
C ILE A 52 8.81 -20.55 4.23
N ARG A 53 8.71 -21.01 2.99
CA ARG A 53 7.93 -22.20 2.61
C ARG A 53 8.69 -23.51 2.80
N ASP A 54 10.03 -23.48 2.80
CA ASP A 54 10.85 -24.68 2.94
C ASP A 54 10.94 -25.13 4.41
N GLN A 55 10.25 -26.22 4.75
CA GLN A 55 10.20 -26.78 6.12
C GLN A 55 11.57 -27.06 6.76
N TYR A 56 12.62 -27.24 5.96
CA TYR A 56 13.96 -27.60 6.43
C TYR A 56 14.99 -26.47 6.32
N ALA A 57 14.64 -25.32 5.72
CA ALA A 57 15.58 -24.23 5.45
C ALA A 57 14.91 -22.84 5.42
N ASN A 58 14.09 -22.53 6.43
CA ASN A 58 13.44 -21.21 6.49
C ASN A 58 14.44 -20.07 6.65
N ARG A 59 14.45 -19.15 5.68
CA ARG A 59 15.36 -18.00 5.61
C ARG A 59 14.68 -16.76 6.18
N TRP A 60 14.36 -16.80 7.48
CA TRP A 60 13.67 -15.70 8.17
C TRP A 60 14.38 -14.34 8.06
N GLY A 61 15.71 -14.32 8.07
CA GLY A 61 16.47 -13.08 7.92
C GLY A 61 16.25 -12.40 6.56
N ILE A 62 16.16 -13.18 5.49
CA ILE A 62 15.94 -12.67 4.13
C ILE A 62 14.48 -12.29 3.92
N PHE A 63 13.56 -13.05 4.53
CA PHE A 63 12.16 -12.66 4.59
C PHE A 63 11.98 -11.31 5.30
N ALA A 64 12.58 -11.12 6.48
CA ALA A 64 12.50 -9.87 7.22
C ALA A 64 13.13 -8.70 6.46
N ALA A 65 14.32 -8.90 5.86
CA ALA A 65 14.98 -7.89 5.04
C ALA A 65 14.12 -7.51 3.82
N GLY A 66 13.55 -8.50 3.12
CA GLY A 66 12.66 -8.27 1.99
C GLY A 66 11.34 -7.63 2.39
N ALA A 67 10.79 -7.94 3.57
CA ALA A 67 9.59 -7.31 4.11
C ALA A 67 9.82 -5.83 4.45
N LEU A 68 11.00 -5.49 4.98
CA LEU A 68 11.41 -4.09 5.19
C LEU A 68 11.53 -3.35 3.86
N ILE A 69 12.12 -3.96 2.83
CA ILE A 69 12.19 -3.34 1.49
C ILE A 69 10.77 -3.19 0.92
N ALA A 70 9.91 -4.20 1.08
CA ALA A 70 8.54 -4.17 0.59
C ALA A 70 7.67 -3.12 1.29
N SER A 71 8.01 -2.66 2.50
CA SER A 71 7.29 -1.59 3.19
C SER A 71 7.70 -0.18 2.73
N ILE A 72 8.80 -0.04 2.00
CA ILE A 72 9.28 1.27 1.53
C ILE A 72 8.24 1.97 0.64
N PRO A 73 7.66 1.35 -0.41
CA PRO A 73 6.67 2.03 -1.25
C PRO A 73 5.44 2.57 -0.51
N PRO A 74 4.73 1.79 0.34
CA PRO A 74 3.58 2.34 1.07
C PRO A 74 3.98 3.44 2.06
N VAL A 75 5.16 3.35 2.69
CA VAL A 75 5.67 4.42 3.59
C VAL A 75 5.96 5.70 2.80
N VAL A 76 6.65 5.60 1.67
CA VAL A 76 6.94 6.76 0.82
C VAL A 76 5.64 7.41 0.33
N LEU A 77 4.68 6.60 -0.11
CA LEU A 77 3.37 7.09 -0.57
C LEU A 77 2.65 7.82 0.56
N PHE A 78 2.62 7.24 1.77
CA PHE A 78 2.08 7.91 2.95
C PHE A 78 2.77 9.24 3.24
N LEU A 79 4.10 9.29 3.25
CA LEU A 79 4.86 10.51 3.52
C LEU A 79 4.63 11.62 2.49
N VAL A 80 4.48 11.28 1.21
CA VAL A 80 4.16 12.25 0.15
C VAL A 80 2.76 12.84 0.34
N PHE A 81 1.80 11.99 0.73
CA PHE A 81 0.39 12.37 0.82
C PHE A 81 -0.08 12.80 2.23
N GLN A 82 0.76 12.68 3.25
CA GLN A 82 0.42 12.97 4.66
C GLN A 82 -0.22 14.34 4.86
N ARG A 83 0.20 15.37 4.10
CA ARG A 83 -0.35 16.73 4.20
C ARG A 83 -1.84 16.80 3.88
N TYR A 84 -2.32 15.95 2.97
CA TYR A 84 -3.73 15.88 2.58
C TYR A 84 -4.55 15.09 3.62
N LEU A 85 -3.93 14.12 4.28
CA LEU A 85 -4.57 13.34 5.35
C LEU A 85 -4.75 14.19 6.62
N VAL A 86 -3.73 14.96 7.01
CA VAL A 86 -3.76 15.80 8.21
C VAL A 86 -4.64 17.04 8.03
N GLY A 87 -4.57 17.72 6.88
CA GLY A 87 -5.39 18.90 6.60
C GLY A 87 -6.89 18.61 6.43
N GLY A 88 -7.25 17.41 5.96
CA GLY A 88 -8.64 16.95 5.86
C GLY A 88 -9.31 16.70 7.22
N LEU A 89 -8.54 16.22 8.21
CA LEU A 89 -9.04 15.96 9.57
C LEU A 89 -9.15 17.23 10.42
N THR A 90 -8.31 18.25 10.18
CA THR A 90 -8.30 19.49 10.99
C THR A 90 -9.19 20.59 10.43
N SER A 91 -9.38 20.68 9.10
CA SER A 91 -10.23 21.73 8.49
C SER A 91 -11.73 21.59 8.82
N GLY A 92 -12.19 20.42 9.27
CA GLY A 92 -13.54 20.21 9.79
C GLY A 92 -13.72 20.54 11.28
N SER A 93 -12.62 20.70 12.04
CA SER A 93 -12.65 20.85 13.50
C SER A 93 -12.59 22.29 13.99
N VAL A 94 -12.30 23.27 13.12
CA VAL A 94 -12.32 24.69 13.45
C VAL A 94 -13.40 25.39 12.63
N LYS A 95 -14.65 25.22 13.05
CA LYS A 95 -15.69 26.23 12.85
C LYS A 95 -15.60 27.22 14.01
N GLY A 96 -14.66 28.16 13.86
CA GLY A 96 -14.75 29.52 14.37
C GLY A 96 -14.87 30.43 13.17
#